data_AF-A0A645HYL7-F1
#
_entry.id   AF-A0A645HYL7-F1
#
_cell.length_a   1.000
_cell.length_b   1.000
_cell.length_c   1.000
_cell.angle_alpha   90.00
_cell.angle_beta   90.00
_cell.angle_gamma   90.00
#
_symmetry.space_group_name_H-M   'P 1'
#
loop_
_entity.id
_entity.type
_entity.pdbx_description
1 polymer ?
#
loop_
_entity_poly.entity_id
_entity_poly.type
_entity_poly.pdbx_seq_one_letter_code
_entity_poly.pdbx_strand_id
1 'polypeptide(L)'
;MEQILAEMDRTTFKAQRILELNPAHEVFAVLKQLHETTPGSTAFKDYCELLYGQALLMEGLAPEDPIGFAQKVAGLMAKKNA
;
A
#
# COMPACT_ATOMS: atom_id res chain seq x y z
N MET A 1 -8.37 15.10 -12.01
CA MET A 1 -8.97 15.08 -13.36
C MET A 1 -9.64 13.73 -13.63
N GLU A 2 -8.97 12.60 -13.40
CA GLU A 2 -9.58 11.25 -13.54
C GLU A 2 -10.86 11.07 -12.71
N GLN A 3 -10.86 11.45 -11.42
CA GLN A 3 -12.05 11.36 -10.56
C GLN A 3 -13.25 12.16 -11.12
N ILE A 4 -13.01 13.39 -11.57
CA ILE A 4 -14.03 14.26 -12.18
C ILE A 4 -14.53 13.68 -13.52
N LEU A 5 -13.65 13.03 -14.29
CA LEU A 5 -14.00 12.41 -15.58
C LEU A 5 -14.75 11.08 -15.40
N ALA A 6 -14.44 10.32 -14.35
CA ALA A 6 -15.13 9.08 -14.00
C ALA A 6 -16.59 9.32 -13.59
N GLU A 7 -16.88 10.46 -12.96
CA GLU A 7 -18.24 10.90 -12.64
C GLU A 7 -19.07 11.30 -13.87
N MET A 8 -18.43 11.57 -15.02
CA MET A 8 -19.07 12.09 -16.24
C MET A 8 -19.38 11.01 -17.31
N ASP A 9 -19.22 9.73 -16.97
CA ASP A 9 -19.63 8.54 -17.75
C ASP A 9 -19.26 8.55 -19.25
N ARG A 10 -18.04 8.95 -19.59
CA ARG A 10 -17.47 8.66 -20.92
C ARG A 10 -15.99 8.34 -20.81
N THR A 11 -15.68 7.08 -21.09
CA THR A 11 -14.37 6.44 -21.29
C THR A 11 -13.64 5.92 -20.05
N THR A 12 -13.42 4.61 -20.07
CA THR A 12 -12.60 3.82 -19.13
C THR A 12 -11.10 4.09 -19.33
N PHE A 13 -10.68 5.35 -19.38
CA PHE A 13 -9.26 5.68 -19.31
C PHE A 13 -8.80 5.52 -17.87
N LYS A 14 -8.47 4.29 -17.47
CA LYS A 14 -7.68 4.06 -16.26
C LYS A 14 -6.27 4.53 -16.56
N ALA A 15 -5.88 5.68 -16.00
CA ALA A 15 -4.50 6.11 -16.06
C ALA A 15 -3.63 5.04 -15.38
N GLN A 16 -2.50 4.68 -16.01
CA GLN A 16 -1.52 3.84 -15.34
C GLN A 16 -0.93 4.63 -14.17
N ARG A 17 -0.99 4.04 -12.98
CA ARG A 17 -0.45 4.65 -11.76
C ARG A 17 0.92 4.04 -11.50
N ILE A 18 1.86 4.90 -11.13
CA ILE A 18 3.22 4.50 -10.74
C ILE A 18 3.37 4.79 -9.26
N LEU A 19 3.69 3.76 -8.47
CA LEU A 19 4.04 3.94 -7.06
C LEU A 19 5.51 4.35 -6.97
N GLU A 20 5.76 5.60 -6.58
CA GLU A 20 7.11 6.08 -6.31
C GLU A 20 7.46 5.88 -4.84
N LEU A 21 8.66 5.35 -4.58
CA LEU A 21 9.16 5.10 -3.23
C LEU A 21 10.33 6.03 -2.92
N ASN A 22 10.36 6.54 -1.69
CA ASN A 22 11.51 7.28 -1.19
C ASN A 22 12.56 6.30 -0.62
N PRO A 23 13.72 6.13 -1.28
CA PRO A 23 14.74 5.20 -0.82
C PRO A 23 15.43 5.63 0.49
N ALA A 24 15.32 6.90 0.88
CA ALA A 24 15.89 7.42 2.12
C ALA A 24 14.97 7.22 3.35
N HIS A 25 13.74 6.73 3.15
CA HIS A 25 12.80 6.53 4.24
C HIS A 25 13.07 5.21 4.99
N GLU A 26 12.97 5.21 6.32
CA GLU A 26 13.28 4.06 7.17
C GLU A 26 12.45 2.80 6.81
N VAL A 27 11.18 2.99 6.43
CA VAL A 27 10.32 1.89 5.97
C VAL A 27 10.91 1.18 4.74
N PHE A 28 11.52 1.91 3.81
CA PHE A 28 12.15 1.29 2.64
C PHE A 28 13.37 0.45 3.05
N ALA A 29 14.17 0.93 4.01
CA ALA A 29 15.29 0.16 4.55
C ALA A 29 14.81 -1.15 5.21
N VAL A 30 13.74 -1.11 5.99
CA VAL A 30 13.12 -2.31 6.60
C VAL A 30 12.60 -3.28 5.54
N LEU A 31 11.90 -2.78 4.52
CA LEU A 31 11.40 -3.63 3.42
C LEU A 31 12.54 -4.27 2.64
N LYS A 32 13.61 -3.53 2.36
CA LYS A 32 14.80 -4.05 1.69
C LYS A 32 15.45 -5.17 2.51
N GLN A 33 15.62 -4.96 3.81
CA GLN A 33 16.17 -5.98 4.72
C GLN A 33 15.29 -7.24 4.76
N LEU A 34 13.97 -7.08 4.85
CA LEU A 34 13.02 -8.21 4.83
C LEU A 34 13.06 -8.95 3.48
N HIS A 35 13.18 -8.24 2.37
CA HIS A 35 13.33 -8.83 1.05
C HIS A 35 14.64 -9.62 0.91
N GLU A 36 15.75 -9.10 1.43
CA GLU A 36 17.07 -9.78 1.33
C GLU A 36 17.15 -11.02 2.24
N THR A 37 16.51 -10.98 3.40
CA THR A 37 16.58 -12.07 4.40
C THR A 37 15.47 -13.10 4.28
N THR A 38 14.24 -12.65 3.98
CA THR A 38 13.03 -13.47 3.99
C THR A 38 12.01 -13.02 2.91
N PRO A 39 12.39 -13.03 1.61
CA PRO A 39 11.61 -12.43 0.52
C PRO A 39 10.20 -13.02 0.35
N GLY A 40 9.97 -14.25 0.79
CA GLY A 40 8.67 -14.92 0.71
C GLY A 40 7.82 -14.82 1.97
N SER A 41 8.29 -14.11 3.02
CA SER A 41 7.58 -14.06 4.30
C SER A 41 6.24 -13.34 4.18
N THR A 42 5.27 -13.79 4.96
CA THR A 42 3.98 -13.10 5.10
C THR A 42 4.17 -11.67 5.56
N ALA A 43 5.12 -11.43 6.47
CA ALA A 43 5.44 -10.10 6.97
C ALA A 43 5.91 -9.14 5.85
N PHE A 44 6.77 -9.60 4.94
CA PHE A 44 7.21 -8.77 3.81
C PHE A 44 6.03 -8.40 2.90
N LYS A 45 5.18 -9.37 2.55
CA LYS A 45 3.98 -9.12 1.74
C LYS A 45 3.02 -8.16 2.42
N ASP A 46 2.72 -8.38 3.70
CA ASP A 46 1.83 -7.53 4.47
C ASP A 46 2.32 -6.07 4.52
N TYR A 47 3.64 -5.84 4.72
CA TYR A 47 4.19 -4.49 4.73
C TYR A 47 4.17 -3.82 3.35
N CYS A 48 4.38 -4.57 2.27
CA CYS A 48 4.23 -4.04 0.91
C CYS A 48 2.78 -3.61 0.64
N GLU A 49 1.81 -4.44 1.02
CA GLU A 49 0.38 -4.13 0.86
C GLU A 49 -0.05 -2.94 1.72
N LEU A 50 0.45 -2.85 2.95
CA LEU A 50 0.20 -1.69 3.83
C LEU A 50 0.80 -0.40 3.28
N LEU A 51 2.03 -0.44 2.77
CA LEU A 51 2.68 0.73 2.17
C LEU A 51 1.90 1.22 0.94
N TYR A 52 1.48 0.30 0.08
CA TYR A 52 0.66 0.63 -1.10
C TYR A 52 -0.71 1.20 -0.69
N GLY A 53 -1.38 0.58 0.28
CA GLY A 53 -2.66 1.07 0.80
C GLY A 53 -2.55 2.48 1.39
N GLN A 54 -1.47 2.77 2.14
CA GLN A 54 -1.20 4.12 2.62
C GLN A 54 -0.98 5.13 1.49
N ALA A 55 -0.21 4.76 0.45
CA ALA A 55 0.02 5.63 -0.69
C ALA A 55 -1.29 5.98 -1.43
N LEU A 56 -2.17 4.98 -1.61
CA LEU A 56 -3.50 5.22 -2.18
C LEU A 56 -4.31 6.21 -1.33
N LEU A 57 -4.34 6.02 -0.02
CA LEU A 57 -5.07 6.91 0.89
C LEU A 57 -4.53 8.35 0.86
N MET A 58 -3.21 8.54 0.75
CA MET A 58 -2.60 9.86 0.63
C MET A 58 -3.02 10.60 -0.65
N GLU A 59 -3.24 9.85 -1.73
CA GLU A 59 -3.76 10.37 -3.01
C GLU A 59 -5.29 10.48 -3.05
N GLY A 60 -5.98 10.24 -1.92
CA GLY A 60 -7.44 10.29 -1.83
C GLY A 60 -8.14 9.09 -2.49
N LEU A 61 -7.41 8.00 -2.73
CA LEU A 61 -7.92 6.77 -3.34
C LEU A 61 -8.19 5.73 -2.25
N ALA A 62 -9.27 4.96 -2.42
CA ALA A 62 -9.52 3.80 -1.57
C ALA A 62 -8.55 2.66 -1.92
N PRO A 63 -8.03 1.92 -0.92
CA PRO A 63 -7.38 0.64 -1.15
C PRO A 63 -8.30 -0.33 -1.92
N GLU A 64 -7.71 -1.21 -2.74
CA GLU A 64 -8.49 -2.19 -3.52
C GLU A 64 -9.27 -3.16 -2.63
N ASP A 65 -8.68 -3.54 -1.49
CA ASP A 65 -9.34 -4.31 -0.43
C ASP A 65 -9.29 -3.52 0.88
N PRO A 66 -10.27 -2.64 1.16
CA PRO A 66 -10.32 -1.86 2.39
C PRO A 66 -10.42 -2.73 3.66
N ILE A 67 -11.07 -3.89 3.57
CA ILE A 67 -11.24 -4.80 4.70
C ILE A 67 -9.90 -5.46 5.01
N GLY A 68 -9.22 -6.01 4.01
CA GLY A 68 -7.90 -6.61 4.15
C GLY A 68 -6.85 -5.60 4.63
N PHE A 69 -6.89 -4.36 4.14
CA PHE A 69 -6.03 -3.28 4.63
C PHE A 69 -6.30 -2.99 6.12
N ALA A 70 -7.56 -2.81 6.51
CA ALA A 70 -7.93 -2.54 7.91
C ALA A 70 -7.54 -3.71 8.85
N GLN A 71 -7.71 -4.95 8.39
CA GLN A 71 -7.30 -6.15 9.14
C GLN A 71 -5.78 -6.18 9.35
N LYS A 72 -4.98 -5.84 8.34
CA LYS A 72 -3.51 -5.76 8.48
C LYS A 72 -3.09 -4.67 9.46
N VAL A 73 -3.71 -3.50 9.39
CA VAL A 73 -3.48 -2.41 10.36
C VAL A 73 -3.84 -2.87 11.78
N ALA A 74 -5.03 -3.45 11.97
CA ALA A 74 -5.46 -3.97 13.27
C ALA A 74 -4.51 -5.06 13.79
N GLY A 75 -4.03 -5.94 12.91
CA GLY A 75 -3.06 -6.98 13.23
C GLY A 75 -1.73 -6.40 13.73
N LEU A 76 -1.24 -5.31 13.11
CA LEU A 76 -0.06 -4.59 13.61
C LEU A 76 -0.31 -3.94 14.96
N MET A 77 -1.47 -3.31 15.17
CA MET A 77 -1.83 -2.69 16.44
C MET A 77 -1.96 -3.71 17.58
N ALA A 78 -2.41 -4.93 17.26
CA ALA A 78 -2.59 -6.00 18.23
C ALA A 78 -1.32 -6.81 18.52
N LYS A 79 -0.26 -6.69 17.70
CA LYS A 79 1.03 -7.34 17.97
C LYS A 79 1.60 -6.79 19.27
N LYS A 80 1.70 -7.65 20.29
CA LYS A 80 2.50 -7.34 21.48
C LYS A 80 3.97 -7.48 21.10
N ASN A 81 4.75 -6.43 21.34
CA ASN A 81 6.20 -6.53 21.35
C ASN A 81 6.56 -7.56 22.44
N ALA A 82 7.16 -8.68 22.03
CA ALA A 82 7.73 -9.65 22.95
C ALA A 82 9.06 -9.15 23.50
#